data_AF-A0AB38DCZ9-F1
#
_entry.id   AF-A0AB38DCZ9-F1
#
_cell.length_a   1.000
_cell.length_b   1.000
_cell.length_c   1.000
_cell.angle_alpha   90.00
_cell.angle_beta   90.00
_cell.angle_gamma   90.00
#
_symmetry.space_group_name_H-M   'P 1'
#
loop_
_entity.id
_entity.type
_entity.pdbx_description
1 polymer ?
#
loop_
_entity_poly.entity_id
_entity_poly.type
_entity_poly.pdbx_seq_one_letter_code
_entity_poly.pdbx_strand_id
1 'polypeptide(L)'
;MRDLIRMAAHAHHYLAIFNDNGRPLYLGRSKRITSPEQRLVLHARDRGCTHPGCHVPGYLRQVHHITDWAHDGPTDIDNLTFACAPHHHLLNHGWTTRKRKDGTTEWIPPPQLSTITAKEFGAVPVAPLL
;
A
#
# COMPACT_ATOMS: atom_id res chain seq x y z
N MET A 1 18.82 27.43 -1.97
CA MET A 1 19.72 26.25 -1.92
C MET A 1 20.03 25.79 -0.50
N ARG A 2 20.32 26.70 0.44
CA ARG A 2 20.64 26.38 1.84
C ARG A 2 19.55 25.57 2.55
N ASP A 3 18.28 25.92 2.32
CA ASP A 3 17.15 25.23 2.96
C ASP A 3 16.90 23.83 2.40
N LEU A 4 17.10 23.64 1.10
CA LEU A 4 17.09 22.31 0.46
C LEU A 4 18.18 21.40 1.05
N ILE A 5 19.41 21.92 1.21
CA ILE A 5 20.53 21.17 1.82
C ILE A 5 20.23 20.86 3.30
N ARG A 6 19.64 21.79 4.04
CA ARG A 6 19.26 21.59 5.46
C ARG A 6 18.17 20.53 5.63
N MET A 7 17.20 20.50 4.72
CA MET A 7 16.16 19.46 4.69
C MET A 7 16.76 18.09 4.33
N ALA A 8 17.65 18.04 3.34
CA ALA A 8 18.34 16.82 2.93
C ALA A 8 19.29 16.27 4.00
N ALA A 9 19.89 17.13 4.83
CA ALA A 9 20.82 16.73 5.89
C ALA A 9 20.16 15.88 7.00
N HIS A 10 18.84 15.96 7.16
CA HIS A 10 18.05 15.10 8.05
C HIS A 10 17.20 14.08 7.28
N ALA A 11 17.31 14.05 5.96
CA ALA A 11 16.63 13.05 5.17
C ALA A 11 17.31 11.69 5.39
N HIS A 12 16.54 10.73 5.89
CA HIS A 12 16.95 9.34 5.81
C HIS A 12 16.87 8.92 4.33
N HIS A 13 18.01 9.01 3.63
CA HIS A 13 18.14 8.50 2.27
C HIS A 13 18.09 6.98 2.34
N TYR A 14 16.93 6.41 2.04
CA TYR A 14 16.84 4.98 1.87
C TYR A 14 16.97 4.61 0.40
N LEU A 15 17.96 3.80 0.09
CA LEU A 15 18.14 3.20 -1.23
C LEU A 15 17.34 1.89 -1.26
N ALA A 16 16.26 1.85 -2.05
CA ALA A 16 15.58 0.60 -2.37
C ALA A 16 16.34 -0.06 -3.53
N ILE A 17 17.09 -1.12 -3.24
CA ILE A 17 17.81 -1.90 -4.25
C ILE A 17 16.96 -3.07 -4.67
N PHE A 18 16.67 -3.10 -5.95
CA PHE A 18 15.91 -4.12 -6.63
C PHE A 18 16.87 -5.10 -7.33
N ASN A 19 16.54 -6.39 -7.38
CA ASN A 19 17.27 -7.31 -8.26
C ASN A 19 16.98 -6.99 -9.75
N ASP A 20 17.55 -7.75 -10.69
CA ASP A 20 17.35 -7.57 -12.14
C ASP A 20 15.85 -7.64 -12.58
N ASN A 21 14.96 -8.06 -11.66
CA ASN A 21 13.51 -8.10 -11.75
C ASN A 21 12.77 -7.23 -10.70
N GLY A 22 13.42 -6.34 -9.95
CA GLY A 22 12.68 -5.50 -9.00
C GLY A 22 12.59 -5.91 -7.52
N ARG A 23 13.41 -6.83 -6.94
CA ARG A 23 13.04 -7.47 -5.63
C ARG A 23 14.08 -7.44 -4.49
N PRO A 24 13.93 -6.58 -3.45
CA PRO A 24 14.08 -6.98 -2.05
C PRO A 24 12.69 -7.40 -1.50
N LEU A 25 12.52 -7.73 -0.21
CA LEU A 25 11.20 -7.70 0.52
C LEU A 25 10.34 -8.97 0.67
N TYR A 26 10.89 -10.17 0.55
CA TYR A 26 10.14 -11.42 0.81
C TYR A 26 10.57 -12.02 2.15
N LEU A 27 9.68 -12.00 3.14
CA LEU A 27 9.89 -12.62 4.45
C LEU A 27 9.08 -13.91 4.61
N GLY A 28 8.20 -14.20 3.66
CA GLY A 28 7.27 -15.32 3.70
C GLY A 28 6.49 -15.33 5.01
N ARG A 29 6.56 -16.45 5.71
CA ARG A 29 5.87 -16.71 6.99
C ARG A 29 6.77 -16.62 8.22
N SER A 30 7.99 -16.10 8.08
CA SER A 30 8.95 -15.99 9.19
C SER A 30 8.53 -14.96 10.24
N LYS A 31 7.79 -13.91 9.85
CA LYS A 31 7.36 -12.83 10.73
C LYS A 31 6.06 -12.21 10.23
N ARG A 32 5.13 -11.95 11.16
CA ARG A 32 3.87 -11.25 10.88
C ARG A 32 4.04 -9.76 10.60
N ILE A 33 4.89 -9.10 11.39
CA ILE A 33 5.04 -7.65 11.35
C ILE A 33 6.03 -7.25 10.27
N THR A 34 5.56 -6.42 9.34
CA THR A 34 6.32 -5.83 8.24
C THR A 34 7.62 -5.18 8.72
N SER A 35 8.72 -5.41 8.01
CA SER A 35 10.02 -4.81 8.35
C SER A 35 10.08 -3.31 8.01
N PRO A 36 11.03 -2.56 8.57
CA PRO A 36 11.24 -1.15 8.20
C PRO A 36 11.46 -0.95 6.68
N GLU A 37 12.23 -1.83 6.04
CA GLU A 37 12.51 -1.81 4.60
C GLU A 37 11.23 -2.04 3.79
N GLN A 38 10.37 -2.95 4.25
CA GLN A 38 9.05 -3.15 3.65
C GLN A 38 8.15 -1.94 3.80
N ARG A 39 8.14 -1.28 4.96
CA ARG A 39 7.40 -0.03 5.12
C ARG A 39 7.92 1.08 4.21
N LEU A 40 9.24 1.18 4.02
CA LEU A 40 9.82 2.13 3.09
C LEU A 40 9.32 1.93 1.66
N VAL A 41 9.29 0.69 1.19
CA VAL A 41 8.81 0.40 -0.18
C VAL A 41 7.32 0.71 -0.30
N LEU A 42 6.52 0.45 0.75
CA LEU A 42 5.14 0.91 0.82
C LEU A 42 5.04 2.44 0.80
N HIS A 43 5.94 3.18 1.44
CA HIS A 43 5.98 4.64 1.35
C HIS A 43 6.25 5.13 -0.07
N ALA A 44 7.20 4.51 -0.79
CA ALA A 44 7.52 4.87 -2.16
C ALA A 44 6.37 4.53 -3.13
N ARG A 45 5.77 3.34 -2.98
CA ARG A 45 4.72 2.82 -3.87
C ARG A 45 3.34 3.41 -3.56
N ASP A 46 2.90 3.31 -2.32
CA ASP A 46 1.51 3.61 -1.92
C ASP A 46 1.33 5.07 -1.50
N ARG A 47 2.40 5.73 -1.00
CA ARG A 47 2.45 7.13 -0.48
C ARG A 47 1.51 7.45 0.70
N GLY A 48 0.41 6.74 0.84
CA GLY A 48 -0.68 6.95 1.78
C GLY A 48 -1.56 5.71 1.89
N CYS A 49 -2.77 5.87 2.40
CA CYS A 49 -3.74 4.77 2.37
C CYS A 49 -4.16 4.53 0.92
N THR A 50 -4.24 3.27 0.51
CA THR A 50 -4.60 2.91 -0.87
C THR A 50 -6.10 2.90 -1.14
N HIS A 51 -6.93 3.12 -0.13
CA HIS A 51 -8.38 3.24 -0.33
C HIS A 51 -8.67 4.44 -1.23
N PRO A 52 -9.51 4.29 -2.29
CA PRO A 52 -9.84 5.37 -3.20
C PRO A 52 -10.29 6.64 -2.46
N GLY A 53 -9.77 7.80 -2.88
CA GLY A 53 -10.08 9.11 -2.30
C GLY A 53 -9.45 9.40 -0.92
N CYS A 54 -8.68 8.48 -0.33
CA CYS A 54 -8.05 8.72 0.96
C CYS A 54 -6.72 9.45 0.83
N HIS A 55 -6.61 10.64 1.42
CA HIS A 55 -5.38 11.46 1.38
C HIS A 55 -4.50 11.31 2.62
N VAL A 56 -4.93 10.54 3.63
CA VAL A 56 -4.14 10.50 4.87
C VAL A 56 -2.77 9.81 4.54
N PRO A 57 -1.64 10.31 5.06
CA PRO A 57 -0.31 9.94 4.56
C PRO A 57 0.29 8.73 5.26
N GLY A 58 1.23 8.03 4.61
CA GLY A 58 1.72 6.70 5.01
C GLY A 58 2.25 6.59 6.45
N TYR A 59 2.70 7.68 7.06
CA TYR A 59 3.17 7.68 8.45
C TYR A 59 2.04 7.44 9.46
N LEU A 60 0.78 7.65 9.09
CA LEU A 60 -0.40 7.38 9.91
C LEU A 60 -1.11 6.07 9.51
N ARG A 61 -0.39 5.11 8.91
CA ARG A 61 -0.96 3.87 8.31
C ARG A 61 -0.47 2.62 9.01
N GLN A 62 -1.34 1.64 8.96
CA GLN A 62 -1.02 0.25 9.21
C GLN A 62 -0.68 -0.42 7.88
N VAL A 63 0.10 -1.49 7.95
CA VAL A 63 0.32 -2.37 6.81
C VAL A 63 -0.74 -3.45 6.86
N HIS A 64 -1.49 -3.56 5.77
CA HIS A 64 -2.52 -4.56 5.54
C HIS A 64 -1.97 -5.67 4.65
N HIS A 65 -2.28 -6.92 5.00
CA HIS A 65 -1.98 -8.09 4.20
C HIS A 65 -3.15 -8.39 3.26
N ILE A 66 -2.94 -8.40 1.95
CA ILE A 66 -3.99 -8.62 0.95
C ILE A 66 -4.66 -9.98 1.13
N THR A 67 -3.84 -11.04 1.18
CA THR A 67 -4.20 -12.33 1.79
C THR A 67 -3.81 -12.25 3.25
N ASP A 68 -4.78 -12.36 4.15
CA ASP A 68 -4.54 -12.19 5.58
C ASP A 68 -3.47 -13.14 6.11
N TRP A 69 -2.67 -12.65 7.07
CA TRP A 69 -1.74 -13.49 7.82
C TRP A 69 -2.43 -14.68 8.52
N ALA A 70 -3.66 -14.51 8.99
CA ALA A 70 -4.42 -15.59 9.64
C ALA A 70 -4.87 -16.67 8.64
N HIS A 71 -4.99 -16.31 7.35
CA HIS A 71 -5.34 -17.19 6.24
C HIS A 71 -4.10 -17.58 5.42
N ASP A 72 -2.98 -17.77 6.12
CA ASP A 72 -1.67 -18.19 5.57
C ASP A 72 -1.02 -17.24 4.55
N GLY A 73 -1.43 -15.97 4.56
CA GLY A 73 -0.79 -14.94 3.73
C GLY A 73 0.64 -14.62 4.16
N PRO A 74 1.57 -14.41 3.22
CA PRO A 74 2.96 -14.08 3.53
C PRO A 74 3.15 -12.59 3.82
N THR A 75 4.17 -12.25 4.60
CA THR A 75 4.67 -10.87 4.74
C THR A 75 5.66 -10.58 3.62
N ASP A 76 5.16 -10.57 2.39
CA ASP A 76 5.91 -10.26 1.17
C ASP A 76 5.37 -8.97 0.55
N ILE A 77 6.21 -8.11 -0.03
CA ILE A 77 5.75 -6.78 -0.48
C ILE A 77 4.56 -6.80 -1.44
N ASP A 78 4.45 -7.86 -2.24
CA ASP A 78 3.35 -8.06 -3.19
C ASP A 78 2.04 -8.41 -2.49
N ASN A 79 2.10 -8.89 -1.26
CA ASN A 79 0.94 -9.16 -0.42
C ASN A 79 0.66 -8.02 0.58
N LEU A 80 1.39 -6.90 0.54
CA LEU A 80 1.24 -5.82 1.52
C LEU A 80 0.70 -4.54 0.86
N THR A 81 -0.03 -3.74 1.63
CA THR A 81 -0.51 -2.40 1.23
C THR A 81 -0.69 -1.50 2.44
N PHE A 82 -0.69 -0.19 2.26
CA PHE A 82 -1.06 0.73 3.34
C PHE A 82 -2.57 0.95 3.49
N ALA A 83 -3.05 0.86 4.73
CA ALA A 83 -4.41 1.22 5.13
C ALA A 83 -4.41 2.10 6.39
N CYS A 84 -5.25 3.14 6.43
CA CYS A 84 -5.48 3.90 7.65
C CYS A 84 -6.38 3.12 8.61
N ALA A 85 -6.41 3.48 9.90
CA ALA A 85 -7.25 2.76 10.86
C ALA A 85 -8.74 2.68 10.43
N PRO A 86 -9.41 3.76 9.96
CA PRO A 86 -10.79 3.66 9.47
C PRO A 86 -10.97 2.70 8.29
N HIS A 87 -10.14 2.78 7.25
CA HIS A 87 -10.27 1.91 6.08
C HIS A 87 -9.81 0.48 6.36
N HIS A 88 -8.84 0.27 7.25
CA HIS A 88 -8.47 -1.07 7.71
C HIS A 88 -9.63 -1.72 8.47
N HIS A 89 -10.42 -0.92 9.22
CA HIS A 89 -11.61 -1.43 9.88
C HIS A 89 -12.69 -1.92 8.90
N LEU A 90 -12.83 -1.30 7.71
CA LEU A 90 -13.79 -1.71 6.68
C LEU A 90 -13.61 -3.16 6.21
N LEU A 91 -12.41 -3.72 6.31
CA LEU A 91 -12.13 -5.12 5.96
C LEU A 91 -12.90 -6.11 6.86
N ASN A 92 -13.24 -5.70 8.08
CA ASN A 92 -14.11 -6.48 8.97
C ASN A 92 -15.59 -6.34 8.61
N HIS A 93 -15.93 -5.46 7.66
CA HIS A 93 -17.29 -5.12 7.24
C HIS A 93 -17.54 -5.48 5.77
N GLY A 94 -16.90 -6.55 5.31
CA GLY A 94 -17.14 -7.14 3.98
C GLY A 94 -16.42 -6.46 2.82
N TRP A 95 -15.60 -5.43 3.08
CA TRP A 95 -14.65 -4.95 2.08
C TRP A 95 -13.51 -5.95 1.92
N THR A 96 -13.03 -6.12 0.70
CA THR A 96 -11.84 -6.94 0.42
C THR A 96 -10.84 -6.15 -0.42
N THR A 97 -9.61 -6.63 -0.48
CA THR A 97 -8.57 -6.00 -1.30
C THR A 97 -7.95 -7.01 -2.25
N ARG A 98 -7.50 -6.53 -3.40
CA ARG A 98 -6.73 -7.32 -4.37
C ARG A 98 -5.54 -6.51 -4.88
N LYS A 99 -4.44 -7.18 -5.17
CA LYS A 99 -3.31 -6.57 -5.89
C LYS A 99 -3.48 -6.70 -7.38
N ARG A 100 -3.35 -5.58 -8.08
CA ARG A 100 -3.37 -5.51 -9.55
C ARG A 100 -1.96 -5.79 -10.09
N LYS A 101 -1.89 -6.12 -11.39
CA LYS A 101 -0.62 -6.41 -12.08
C LYS A 101 0.36 -5.23 -12.11
N ASP A 102 -0.16 -4.01 -12.01
CA ASP A 102 0.62 -2.76 -11.94
C ASP A 102 1.15 -2.46 -10.51
N GLY A 103 0.93 -3.37 -9.55
CA GLY A 103 1.36 -3.22 -8.15
C GLY A 103 0.42 -2.38 -7.27
N THR A 104 -0.62 -1.77 -7.83
CA THR A 104 -1.60 -0.98 -7.08
C THR A 104 -2.63 -1.87 -6.37
N THR A 105 -3.23 -1.36 -5.29
CA THR A 105 -4.27 -2.06 -4.54
C THR A 105 -5.66 -1.64 -5.00
N GLU A 106 -6.49 -2.62 -5.26
CA GLU A 106 -7.93 -2.47 -5.47
C GLU A 106 -8.68 -2.74 -4.18
N TRP A 107 -9.67 -1.89 -3.89
CA TRP A 107 -10.60 -2.05 -2.78
C TRP A 107 -11.95 -2.44 -3.37
N ILE A 108 -12.44 -3.60 -2.98
CA ILE A 108 -13.64 -4.22 -3.50
C ILE A 108 -14.72 -4.08 -2.42
N PRO A 109 -15.81 -3.33 -2.69
CA PRO A 109 -16.88 -3.16 -1.73
C PRO A 109 -17.68 -4.47 -1.54
N PRO A 110 -18.38 -4.62 -0.41
CA PRO A 110 -19.33 -5.71 -0.24
C PRO A 110 -20.47 -5.62 -1.28
N PRO A 111 -21.13 -6.73 -1.64
CA PRO A 111 -22.11 -6.77 -2.73
C PRO A 111 -23.25 -5.75 -2.61
N GLN A 112 -23.61 -5.35 -1.38
CA GLN A 112 -24.65 -4.37 -1.11
C GLN A 112 -24.25 -2.94 -1.52
N LEU A 113 -22.94 -2.65 -1.64
CA LEU A 113 -22.39 -1.34 -2.00
C LEU A 113 -21.79 -1.30 -3.43
N SER A 114 -21.71 -2.43 -4.12
CA SER A 114 -21.11 -2.52 -5.46
C SER A 114 -21.97 -1.85 -6.55
N THR A 115 -23.30 -1.81 -6.38
CA THR A 115 -24.24 -1.18 -7.32
C THR A 115 -24.12 0.34 -7.38
N ILE A 116 -23.62 0.98 -6.31
CA ILE A 116 -23.49 2.44 -6.20
C ILE A 116 -22.13 2.90 -6.72
N THR A 117 -21.06 2.16 -6.42
CA THR A 117 -19.67 2.57 -6.68
C THR A 117 -19.24 2.51 -8.16
N ALA A 118 -19.82 1.61 -8.97
CA ALA A 118 -19.52 1.54 -10.40
C ALA A 118 -19.97 2.79 -11.20
N LYS A 119 -20.92 3.58 -10.66
CA LYS A 119 -21.39 4.82 -11.30
C LYS A 119 -20.64 6.08 -10.86
N GLU A 120 -20.01 6.09 -9.68
CA GLU A 120 -19.44 7.32 -9.09
C GLU A 120 -17.91 7.35 -9.07
N PHE A 121 -17.24 6.19 -9.01
CA PHE A 121 -15.78 6.10 -9.04
C PHE A 121 -15.33 5.60 -10.41
N GLY A 122 -15.59 6.41 -11.43
CA GLY A 122 -14.95 6.26 -12.73
C GLY A 122 -13.45 6.02 -12.54
N ALA A 123 -12.94 4.99 -13.20
CA ALA A 123 -11.52 4.67 -13.24
C ALA A 123 -10.70 5.96 -13.30
N VAL A 124 -9.98 6.30 -12.23
CA VAL A 124 -9.06 7.42 -12.26
C VAL A 124 -7.99 7.01 -13.28
N PRO A 125 -7.90 7.66 -14.45
CA PRO A 125 -6.86 7.33 -15.40
C PRO A 125 -5.54 7.69 -14.74
N VAL A 126 -4.68 6.69 -14.55
CA VAL A 126 -3.29 6.93 -14.19
C VAL A 126 -2.70 7.64 -15.40
N ALA A 127 -2.43 8.95 -15.27
CA ALA A 127 -1.74 9.70 -16.31
C ALA A 127 -0.39 9.00 -16.60
N PRO A 128 -0.06 8.71 -17.86
CA PRO A 128 1.27 8.22 -18.18
C PRO A 128 2.25 9.36 -17.88
N LEU A 129 3.20 9.08 -16.99
CA LEU A 129 4.37 9.93 -16.82
C LEU A 129 5.17 9.87 -18.13
N LEU A 130 5.21 10.99 -18.85
CA LEU A 130 6.25 11.30 -19.83
C LEU A 130 7.58 11.53 -19.10
#